data_AF-A0A852M5A3-F1
#
_entry.id   AF-A0A852M5A3-F1
#
_cell.length_a   1.000
_cell.length_b   1.000
_cell.length_c   1.000
_cell.angle_alpha   90.00
_cell.angle_beta   90.00
_cell.angle_gamma   90.00
#
_symmetry.space_group_name_H-M   'P 1'
#
loop_
_entity.id
_entity.type
_entity.pdbx_description
1 polymer ?
#
loop_
_entity_poly.entity_id
_entity_poly.type
_entity_poly.pdbx_seq_one_letter_code
_entity_poly.pdbx_strand_id
1 'polypeptide(L)'
;RVLQLMNLTDSRLAQAGNEKLELAMLSFFEQFRKIYIGDQVQKSSKLYRRLSEVLGLNDETMVLSVFIGKIITNLKYWGRCEPITSKTLQLLNDLSIGYPFPKNSGHSNLRMGEEGPRRLAGPGALCVVRKLVKLSAVQFMLNNHTSEHFSFLGINNQSNLTDMRCRTTFYTALGRLLMVDLG
;
A
#
# COMPACT_ATOMS: atom_id res chain seq x y z
N ARG A 1 -5.86 8.05 -17.54
CA ARG A 1 -6.75 6.97 -18.03
C ARG A 1 -7.01 5.91 -16.96
N VAL A 2 -6.03 5.11 -16.50
CA VAL A 2 -6.27 4.08 -15.45
C VAL A 2 -6.81 4.65 -14.14
N LEU A 3 -6.20 5.71 -13.60
CA LEU A 3 -6.69 6.37 -12.37
C LEU A 3 -8.06 7.06 -12.54
N GLN A 4 -8.40 7.49 -13.76
CA GLN A 4 -9.73 8.05 -14.04
C GLN A 4 -10.78 6.93 -14.08
N LEU A 5 -10.43 5.78 -14.68
CA LEU A 5 -11.26 4.59 -14.64
C LEU A 5 -11.49 4.13 -13.20
N MET A 6 -10.45 4.15 -12.37
CA MET A 6 -10.56 3.85 -10.94
C MET A 6 -11.59 4.74 -10.25
N ASN A 7 -11.53 6.06 -10.44
CA ASN A 7 -12.50 6.98 -9.82
C ASN A 7 -13.95 6.66 -10.25
N LEU A 8 -14.13 6.29 -11.52
CA LEU A 8 -15.44 5.90 -12.04
C LEU A 8 -15.91 4.56 -11.46
N THR A 9 -15.02 3.56 -11.35
CA THR A 9 -15.37 2.24 -10.82
C THR A 9 -15.65 2.29 -9.33
N ASP A 10 -14.87 3.08 -8.59
CA ASP A 10 -15.01 3.25 -7.13
C ASP A 10 -16.38 3.81 -6.76
N SER A 11 -16.90 4.75 -7.57
CA SER A 11 -18.25 5.30 -7.39
C SER A 11 -19.38 4.27 -7.56
N ARG A 12 -19.10 3.13 -8.19
CA ARG A 12 -20.08 2.08 -8.52
C ARG A 12 -19.85 0.77 -7.76
N LEU A 13 -18.89 0.71 -6.84
CA LEU A 13 -18.52 -0.53 -6.16
C LEU A 13 -19.67 -1.19 -5.41
N ALA A 14 -20.55 -0.40 -4.78
CA ALA A 14 -21.70 -0.92 -4.05
C ALA A 14 -22.77 -1.57 -4.94
N GLN A 15 -22.76 -1.30 -6.26
CA GLN A 15 -23.80 -1.73 -7.19
C GLN A 15 -23.29 -2.68 -8.28
N ALA A 16 -22.05 -2.50 -8.73
CA ALA A 16 -21.49 -3.19 -9.90
C ALA A 16 -19.97 -3.40 -9.79
N GLY A 17 -19.50 -3.81 -8.62
CA GLY A 17 -18.08 -4.17 -8.42
C GLY A 17 -17.67 -5.37 -9.29
N ASN A 18 -16.47 -5.31 -9.88
CA ASN A 18 -15.89 -6.41 -10.65
C ASN A 18 -14.52 -6.82 -10.09
N GLU A 19 -14.44 -8.03 -9.56
CA GLU A 19 -13.23 -8.55 -8.91
C GLU A 19 -12.01 -8.58 -9.83
N LYS A 20 -12.18 -8.98 -11.10
CA LYS A 20 -11.08 -9.06 -12.07
C LYS A 20 -10.52 -7.68 -12.38
N LEU A 21 -11.39 -6.68 -12.50
CA LEU A 21 -11.00 -5.30 -12.74
C LEU A 21 -10.24 -4.73 -11.54
N GLU A 22 -10.71 -5.00 -10.32
CA GLU A 22 -10.05 -4.58 -9.09
C GLU A 22 -8.68 -5.22 -8.91
N LEU A 23 -8.56 -6.53 -9.19
CA LEU A 23 -7.27 -7.22 -9.17
C LEU A 23 -6.29 -6.65 -10.20
N ALA A 24 -6.78 -6.30 -11.40
CA ALA A 24 -5.98 -5.64 -12.43
C ALA A 24 -5.54 -4.23 -12.01
N MET A 25 -6.43 -3.47 -11.35
CA MET A 25 -6.12 -2.16 -10.78
C MET A 25 -5.03 -2.28 -9.70
N LEU A 26 -5.14 -3.26 -8.79
CA LEU A 26 -4.13 -3.53 -7.78
C LEU A 26 -2.78 -3.94 -8.40
N SER A 27 -2.78 -4.74 -9.47
CA SER A 27 -1.54 -5.04 -10.22
C SER A 27 -0.90 -3.78 -10.80
N PHE A 28 -1.72 -2.88 -11.36
CA PHE A 28 -1.23 -1.61 -11.87
C PHE A 28 -0.57 -0.78 -10.76
N PHE A 29 -1.21 -0.64 -9.60
CA PHE A 29 -0.65 0.10 -8.47
C PHE A 29 0.67 -0.49 -7.97
N GLU A 30 0.76 -1.81 -7.89
CA GLU A 30 1.99 -2.50 -7.49
C GLU A 30 3.15 -2.17 -8.43
N GLN A 31 2.93 -2.27 -9.75
CA GLN A 31 3.93 -1.95 -10.76
C GLN A 31 4.27 -0.46 -10.80
N PHE A 32 3.24 0.40 -10.66
CA PHE A 32 3.43 1.83 -10.59
C PHE A 32 4.33 2.22 -9.40
N ARG A 33 4.07 1.63 -8.23
CA ARG A 33 4.87 1.84 -7.02
C ARG A 33 6.33 1.44 -7.25
N LYS A 34 6.57 0.24 -7.80
CA LYS A 34 7.91 -0.29 -8.13
C LYS A 34 8.73 0.67 -8.99
N ILE A 35 8.08 1.32 -9.95
CA ILE A 35 8.76 2.15 -10.96
C ILE A 35 8.86 3.62 -10.54
N TYR A 36 7.93 4.13 -9.72
CA TYR A 36 7.77 5.58 -9.50
C TYR A 36 7.75 6.04 -8.04
N ILE A 37 7.69 5.13 -7.06
CA ILE A 37 7.63 5.45 -5.62
C ILE A 37 8.86 4.83 -4.92
N GLY A 38 9.86 5.66 -4.60
CA GLY A 38 11.13 5.25 -3.98
C GLY A 38 12.28 6.22 -4.25
N ASP A 39 13.45 5.94 -3.66
CA ASP A 39 14.56 6.89 -3.50
C ASP A 39 15.37 7.18 -4.78
N GLN A 40 15.13 6.45 -5.88
CA GLN A 40 15.96 6.49 -7.09
C GLN A 40 15.20 6.71 -8.41
N VAL A 41 13.98 7.24 -8.34
CA VAL A 41 13.31 7.72 -9.54
C VAL A 41 13.62 9.20 -9.64
N GLN A 42 14.60 9.55 -10.50
CA GLN A 42 14.68 10.89 -11.05
C GLN A 42 13.26 11.30 -11.39
N LYS A 43 12.73 12.34 -10.72
CA LYS A 43 11.39 12.91 -10.89
C LYS A 43 11.07 12.95 -12.38
N SER A 44 10.51 11.86 -12.92
CA SER A 44 10.56 11.64 -14.36
C SER A 44 9.54 12.60 -14.93
N SER A 45 10.05 13.69 -15.49
CA SER A 45 9.33 14.94 -15.66
C SER A 45 8.18 14.82 -16.65
N LYS A 46 8.03 13.69 -17.35
CA LYS A 46 6.90 13.41 -18.24
C LYS A 46 5.71 12.78 -17.51
N LEU A 47 5.94 11.81 -16.61
CA LEU A 47 4.83 11.14 -15.91
C LEU A 47 4.22 12.06 -14.87
N TYR A 48 5.03 12.64 -13.97
CA TYR A 48 4.52 13.53 -12.94
C TYR A 48 3.86 14.77 -13.55
N ARG A 49 4.37 15.27 -14.69
CA ARG A 49 3.69 16.34 -15.44
C ARG A 49 2.35 15.90 -15.99
N ARG A 50 2.23 14.69 -16.55
CA ARG A 50 0.92 14.14 -16.98
C ARG A 50 -0.04 13.89 -15.81
N LEU A 51 0.46 13.43 -14.66
CA LEU A 51 -0.36 13.24 -13.46
C LEU A 51 -0.87 14.57 -12.90
N SER A 52 -0.02 15.59 -12.92
CA SER A 52 -0.39 16.97 -12.59
C SER A 52 -1.44 17.51 -13.58
N GLU A 53 -1.20 17.41 -14.89
CA GLU A 53 -2.12 17.91 -15.93
C GLU A 53 -3.50 17.23 -15.90
N VAL A 54 -3.55 15.90 -15.72
CA VAL A 54 -4.78 15.11 -15.88
C VAL A 54 -5.54 14.94 -14.57
N LEU A 55 -4.83 14.88 -13.45
CA LEU A 55 -5.39 14.53 -12.13
C LEU A 55 -5.06 15.54 -11.04
N GLY A 56 -4.25 16.56 -11.32
CA GLY A 56 -3.79 17.53 -10.32
C GLY A 56 -2.79 16.97 -9.32
N LEU A 57 -2.20 15.79 -9.56
CA LEU A 57 -1.25 15.17 -8.63
C LEU A 57 0.16 15.74 -8.86
N ASN A 58 0.53 16.70 -8.03
CA ASN A 58 1.73 17.52 -8.24
C ASN A 58 2.98 16.99 -7.55
N ASP A 59 2.82 16.13 -6.55
CA ASP A 59 3.92 15.57 -5.78
C ASP A 59 3.68 14.11 -5.39
N GLU A 60 4.73 13.49 -4.87
CA GLU A 60 4.71 12.10 -4.41
C GLU A 60 3.69 11.87 -3.29
N THR A 61 3.49 12.83 -2.39
CA THR A 61 2.54 12.73 -1.26
C THR A 61 1.10 12.62 -1.77
N MET A 62 0.74 13.39 -2.80
CA MET A 62 -0.57 13.30 -3.45
C MET A 62 -0.76 11.93 -4.11
N VAL A 63 0.28 11.39 -4.74
CA VAL A 63 0.23 10.04 -5.32
C VAL A 63 0.06 8.98 -4.22
N LEU A 64 0.82 9.06 -3.13
CA LEU A 64 0.67 8.17 -1.97
C LEU A 64 -0.75 8.27 -1.37
N SER A 65 -1.36 9.46 -1.38
CA SER A 65 -2.75 9.64 -0.94
C SER A 65 -3.74 8.86 -1.80
N VAL A 66 -3.53 8.81 -3.12
CA VAL A 66 -4.34 7.99 -4.02
C VAL A 66 -4.19 6.51 -3.70
N PHE A 67 -2.97 6.03 -3.42
CA PHE A 67 -2.74 4.65 -3.01
C PHE A 67 -3.49 4.28 -1.73
N ILE A 68 -3.37 5.11 -0.68
CA ILE A 68 -4.04 4.85 0.60
C ILE A 68 -5.57 4.96 0.46
N GLY A 69 -6.06 5.95 -0.28
CA GLY A 69 -7.50 6.08 -0.57
C GLY A 69 -8.06 4.83 -1.26
N LYS A 70 -7.32 4.26 -2.22
CA LYS A 70 -7.70 3.01 -2.89
C LYS A 70 -7.64 1.82 -1.95
N ILE A 71 -6.62 1.73 -1.09
CA ILE A 71 -6.52 0.67 -0.06
C ILE A 71 -7.75 0.69 0.85
N ILE A 72 -8.12 1.86 1.39
CA ILE A 72 -9.27 1.98 2.29
C ILE A 72 -10.56 1.60 1.58
N THR A 73 -10.76 2.11 0.36
CA THR A 73 -11.94 1.79 -0.46
C THR A 73 -12.04 0.28 -0.67
N ASN A 74 -10.92 -0.37 -1.02
CA ASN A 74 -10.92 -1.80 -1.26
C ASN A 74 -11.18 -2.60 0.02
N LEU A 75 -10.56 -2.24 1.15
CA LEU A 75 -10.82 -2.92 2.42
C LEU A 75 -12.26 -2.72 2.93
N LYS A 76 -12.87 -1.57 2.64
CA LYS A 76 -14.25 -1.25 3.03
C LYS A 76 -15.28 -2.04 2.22
N TYR A 77 -15.15 -2.05 0.89
CA TYR A 77 -16.15 -2.66 0.00
C TYR A 77 -15.87 -4.13 -0.33
N TRP A 78 -14.60 -4.56 -0.31
CA TRP A 78 -14.18 -5.92 -0.68
C TRP A 78 -13.66 -6.75 0.50
N GLY A 79 -13.89 -6.34 1.75
CA GLY A 79 -13.38 -7.04 2.93
C GLY A 79 -13.83 -8.50 3.11
N ARG A 80 -14.83 -8.95 2.32
CA ARG A 80 -15.26 -10.36 2.24
C ARG A 80 -14.65 -11.13 1.06
N CYS A 81 -14.02 -10.45 0.11
CA CYS A 81 -13.34 -11.04 -1.04
C CYS A 81 -11.86 -11.22 -0.69
N GLU A 82 -11.47 -12.45 -0.35
CA GLU A 82 -10.12 -12.77 0.12
C GLU A 82 -9.01 -12.37 -0.87
N PRO A 83 -9.11 -12.66 -2.18
CA PRO A 83 -8.03 -12.34 -3.11
C PRO A 83 -7.73 -10.84 -3.20
N ILE A 84 -8.79 -10.01 -3.17
CA ILE A 84 -8.67 -8.55 -3.21
C ILE A 84 -8.16 -8.03 -1.88
N THR A 85 -8.68 -8.52 -0.76
CA THR A 85 -8.27 -8.12 0.59
C THR A 85 -6.79 -8.43 0.82
N SER A 86 -6.38 -9.66 0.54
CA SER A 86 -5.01 -10.15 0.68
C SER A 86 -4.03 -9.30 -0.13
N LYS A 87 -4.33 -9.06 -1.42
CA LYS A 87 -3.49 -8.24 -2.29
C LYS A 87 -3.48 -6.75 -1.91
N THR A 88 -4.59 -6.22 -1.42
CA THR A 88 -4.70 -4.84 -0.92
C THR A 88 -3.84 -4.65 0.33
N LEU A 89 -3.89 -5.61 1.27
CA LEU A 89 -3.06 -5.60 2.47
C LEU A 89 -1.59 -5.79 2.16
N GLN A 90 -1.25 -6.58 1.14
CA GLN A 90 0.12 -6.69 0.66
C GLN A 90 0.63 -5.33 0.15
N LEU A 91 -0.17 -4.61 -0.63
CA LEU A 91 0.18 -3.27 -1.11
C LEU A 91 0.40 -2.28 0.06
N LEU A 92 -0.46 -2.32 1.09
CA LEU A 92 -0.30 -1.52 2.30
C LEU A 92 0.99 -1.87 3.05
N ASN A 93 1.25 -3.17 3.24
CA ASN A 93 2.45 -3.65 3.91
C ASN A 93 3.71 -3.21 3.16
N ASP A 94 3.72 -3.34 1.83
CA ASP A 94 4.81 -2.91 0.96
C ASP A 94 5.09 -1.39 1.05
N LEU A 95 4.04 -0.57 1.14
CA LEU A 95 4.17 0.88 1.38
C LEU A 95 4.74 1.17 2.77
N SER A 96 4.33 0.41 3.80
CA SER A 96 4.77 0.58 5.19
C SER A 96 6.25 0.24 5.43
N ILE A 97 6.84 -0.63 4.59
CA ILE A 97 8.27 -0.98 4.71
C ILE A 97 9.14 0.15 4.14
N GLY A 98 8.64 0.87 3.13
CA GLY A 98 9.44 1.72 2.24
C GLY A 98 10.42 0.86 1.44
N TYR A 99 10.59 1.10 0.14
CA TYR A 99 11.39 0.20 -0.71
C TYR A 99 12.86 0.13 -0.24
N PRO A 100 13.36 -1.01 0.28
CA PRO A 100 14.80 -1.26 0.34
C PRO A 100 15.17 -1.77 -1.04
N PHE A 101 15.82 -0.93 -1.85
CA PHE A 101 16.40 -1.42 -3.10
C PHE A 101 17.36 -2.58 -2.77
N PRO A 102 17.18 -3.80 -3.32
CA PRO A 102 18.28 -4.74 -3.34
C PRO A 102 19.37 -4.09 -4.18
N LYS A 103 20.46 -3.65 -3.56
CA LYS A 103 21.66 -3.30 -4.31
C LYS A 103 22.03 -4.56 -5.08
N ASN A 104 21.98 -4.47 -6.40
CA ASN A 104 22.48 -5.49 -7.29
C ASN A 104 23.99 -5.61 -7.00
N SER A 105 24.39 -6.57 -6.17
CA SER A 105 25.79 -6.91 -5.94
C SER A 105 26.31 -7.65 -7.17
N GLY A 106 26.65 -6.87 -8.19
CA GLY A 106 27.57 -7.28 -9.23
C GLY A 106 28.98 -7.35 -8.65
N HIS A 107 29.54 -8.56 -8.71
CA HIS A 107 30.95 -8.92 -8.53
C HIS A 107 31.50 -9.02 -7.11
N SER A 108 31.40 -10.24 -6.56
CA SER A 108 32.51 -11.18 -6.32
C SER A 108 32.47 -11.85 -4.95
N ASN A 109 32.40 -13.18 -4.99
CA ASN A 109 32.87 -14.19 -4.02
C ASN A 109 33.15 -13.71 -2.57
N LEU A 110 32.38 -14.19 -1.59
CA LEU A 110 32.88 -15.00 -0.46
C LEU A 110 31.77 -15.36 0.54
N ARG A 111 31.78 -16.65 0.94
CA ARG A 111 31.40 -17.24 2.24
C ARG A 111 29.93 -17.26 2.69
N MET A 112 29.42 -18.48 2.76
CA MET A 112 28.37 -18.93 3.69
C MET A 112 28.74 -18.58 5.13
N GLY A 113 27.83 -17.91 5.83
CA GLY A 113 27.93 -17.65 7.27
C GLY A 113 27.03 -16.49 7.72
N GLU A 114 26.05 -16.83 8.56
CA GLU A 114 25.26 -15.95 9.45
C GLU A 114 24.15 -15.07 8.84
N GLU A 115 22.90 -15.54 8.99
CA GLU A 115 21.71 -14.68 8.97
C GLU A 115 21.69 -13.78 10.22
N GLY A 116 22.23 -12.57 10.10
CA GLY A 116 22.11 -11.48 11.08
C GLY A 116 20.81 -10.66 10.93
N PRO A 117 20.47 -9.81 11.92
CA PRO A 117 19.13 -9.25 12.11
C PRO A 117 18.75 -8.24 11.02
N ARG A 118 17.45 -8.27 10.66
CA ARG A 118 16.73 -7.42 9.70
C ARG A 118 17.34 -6.01 9.55
N ARG A 119 17.88 -5.74 8.36
CA ARG A 119 18.49 -4.47 7.97
C ARG A 119 17.53 -3.31 8.21
N LEU A 120 17.97 -2.32 8.99
CA LEU A 120 17.29 -1.04 9.20
C LEU A 120 16.94 -0.40 7.86
N ALA A 121 15.69 0.06 7.76
CA ALA A 121 15.19 0.83 6.62
C ALA A 121 16.12 2.04 6.35
N GLY A 122 16.57 2.21 5.10
CA GLY A 122 17.40 3.35 4.73
C GLY A 122 16.65 4.69 4.87
N PRO A 123 17.34 5.85 4.84
CA PRO A 123 16.75 7.18 5.03
C PRO A 123 15.56 7.47 4.11
N GLY A 124 15.59 6.98 2.86
CA GLY A 124 14.49 7.13 1.89
C GLY A 124 13.22 6.36 2.26
N ALA A 125 13.35 5.17 2.87
CA ALA A 125 12.19 4.39 3.33
C ALA A 125 11.51 5.04 4.54
N LEU A 126 12.29 5.57 5.48
CA LEU A 126 11.80 6.41 6.59
C LEU A 126 11.09 7.68 6.09
N CYS A 127 11.55 8.29 4.99
CA CYS A 127 10.92 9.49 4.42
C CYS A 127 9.50 9.21 3.89
N VAL A 128 9.29 8.08 3.18
CA VAL A 128 7.98 7.70 2.66
C VAL A 128 6.99 7.43 3.79
N VAL A 129 7.42 6.69 4.82
CA VAL A 129 6.55 6.38 5.97
C VAL A 129 6.15 7.65 6.72
N ARG A 130 7.09 8.58 6.97
CA ARG A 130 6.80 9.88 7.59
C ARG A 130 5.80 10.73 6.79
N LYS A 131 5.78 10.62 5.45
CA LYS A 131 4.76 11.27 4.61
C LYS A 131 3.40 10.59 4.75
N LEU A 132 3.38 9.26 4.76
CA LEU A 132 2.15 8.47 4.85
C LEU A 132 1.36 8.74 6.14
N VAL A 133 2.04 8.82 7.28
CA VAL A 133 1.37 9.00 8.58
C VAL A 133 0.62 10.33 8.68
N LYS A 134 1.07 11.36 7.96
CA LYS A 134 0.41 12.68 7.91
C LYS A 134 -0.87 12.68 7.06
N LEU A 135 -1.14 11.62 6.32
CA LEU A 135 -2.32 11.54 5.47
C LEU A 135 -3.56 11.28 6.33
N SER A 136 -4.61 12.09 6.16
CA SER A 136 -5.90 11.91 6.83
C SER A 136 -6.50 10.52 6.61
N ALA A 137 -6.21 9.91 5.46
CA ALA A 137 -6.59 8.55 5.13
C ALA A 137 -5.90 7.50 6.02
N VAL A 138 -4.61 7.66 6.31
CA VAL A 138 -3.90 6.77 7.26
C VAL A 138 -4.42 7.00 8.67
N GLN A 139 -4.65 8.26 9.06
CA GLN A 139 -5.28 8.58 10.34
C GLN A 139 -6.68 7.96 10.47
N PHE A 140 -7.47 7.94 9.40
CA PHE A 140 -8.75 7.23 9.39
C PHE A 140 -8.56 5.74 9.69
N MET A 141 -7.61 5.07 9.04
CA MET A 141 -7.32 3.65 9.30
C MET A 141 -6.85 3.39 10.73
N LEU A 142 -6.03 4.28 11.29
CA LEU A 142 -5.55 4.20 12.67
C LEU A 142 -6.68 4.39 13.68
N ASN A 143 -7.63 5.29 13.41
CA ASN A 143 -8.72 5.58 14.34
C ASN A 143 -9.96 4.67 14.18
N ASN A 144 -10.09 3.98 13.04
CA ASN A 144 -11.30 3.23 12.67
C ASN A 144 -10.99 1.77 12.30
N HIS A 145 -10.21 1.07 13.14
CA HIS A 145 -9.76 -0.30 12.90
C HIS A 145 -10.69 -1.37 13.54
N THR A 146 -12.00 -1.26 13.30
CA THR A 146 -13.01 -2.21 13.81
C THR A 146 -13.69 -2.97 12.66
N SER A 147 -14.44 -4.01 13.00
CA SER A 147 -15.22 -4.78 12.02
C SER A 147 -16.38 -4.01 11.39
N GLU A 148 -16.77 -2.89 11.98
CA GLU A 148 -17.76 -1.95 11.43
C GLU A 148 -17.23 -1.29 10.16
N HIS A 149 -15.95 -0.94 10.13
CA HIS A 149 -15.31 -0.33 8.98
C HIS A 149 -14.62 -1.35 8.06
N PHE A 150 -14.10 -2.44 8.64
CA PHE A 150 -13.32 -3.45 7.95
C PHE A 150 -13.78 -4.84 8.32
N SER A 151 -14.68 -5.42 7.51
CA SER A 151 -15.34 -6.70 7.82
C SER A 151 -14.38 -7.87 8.13
N PHE A 152 -13.18 -7.90 7.55
CA PHE A 152 -12.15 -8.93 7.84
C PHE A 152 -11.60 -8.89 9.28
N LEU A 153 -11.82 -7.79 10.02
CA LEU A 153 -11.46 -7.66 11.43
C LEU A 153 -12.49 -8.30 12.38
N GLY A 154 -13.70 -8.65 11.91
CA GLY A 154 -14.79 -9.16 12.75
C GLY A 154 -14.62 -10.61 13.20
N ILE A 155 -14.84 -10.88 14.49
CA ILE A 155 -14.76 -12.24 15.04
C ILE A 155 -16.01 -13.02 14.60
N ASN A 156 -15.94 -13.67 13.45
CA ASN A 156 -16.99 -14.56 12.96
C ASN A 156 -16.67 -15.99 13.45
N ASN A 157 -17.69 -16.78 13.84
CA ASN A 157 -17.53 -18.18 14.27
C ASN A 157 -16.90 -19.10 13.20
N GLN A 158 -16.76 -18.60 11.98
CA GLN A 158 -16.16 -19.25 10.82
C GLN A 158 -14.87 -18.52 10.43
N SER A 159 -14.07 -18.10 11.42
CA SER A 159 -12.81 -17.39 11.20
C SER A 159 -11.85 -18.27 10.43
N ASN A 160 -11.90 -18.16 9.11
CA ASN A 160 -11.01 -18.84 8.20
C ASN A 160 -9.57 -18.39 8.52
N LEU A 161 -8.60 -19.30 8.42
CA LEU A 161 -7.17 -19.00 8.63
C LEU A 161 -6.69 -17.77 7.81
N THR A 162 -7.38 -17.47 6.71
CA THR A 162 -7.19 -16.31 5.85
C THR A 162 -7.48 -14.97 6.54
N ASP A 163 -8.53 -14.89 7.37
CA ASP A 163 -8.89 -13.66 8.09
C ASP A 163 -7.84 -13.34 9.15
N MET A 164 -7.31 -14.37 9.81
CA MET A 164 -6.21 -14.25 10.77
C MET A 164 -4.92 -13.76 10.09
N ARG A 165 -4.63 -14.23 8.87
CA ARG A 165 -3.51 -13.74 8.07
C ARG A 165 -3.70 -12.27 7.68
N CYS A 166 -4.89 -11.90 7.21
CA CYS A 166 -5.22 -10.52 6.84
C CYS A 166 -5.08 -9.58 8.04
N ARG A 167 -5.60 -9.95 9.21
CA ARG A 167 -5.41 -9.20 10.46
C ARG A 167 -3.96 -9.01 10.82
N THR A 168 -3.17 -10.08 10.77
CA THR A 168 -1.74 -10.03 11.09
C THR A 168 -1.03 -9.04 10.18
N THR A 169 -1.25 -9.12 8.86
CA THR A 169 -0.64 -8.20 7.89
C THR A 169 -1.09 -6.75 8.12
N PHE A 170 -2.39 -6.53 8.37
CA PHE A 170 -2.94 -5.21 8.62
C PHE A 170 -2.30 -4.54 9.86
N TYR A 171 -2.31 -5.22 11.00
CA TYR A 171 -1.72 -4.68 12.24
C TYR A 171 -0.20 -4.57 12.17
N THR A 172 0.48 -5.45 11.44
CA THR A 172 1.92 -5.32 11.18
C THR A 172 2.22 -4.04 10.41
N ALA A 173 1.45 -3.73 9.37
CA ALA A 173 1.63 -2.52 8.58
C ALA A 173 1.32 -1.26 9.40
N LEU A 174 0.19 -1.24 10.12
CA LEU A 174 -0.18 -0.11 10.99
C LEU A 174 0.85 0.14 12.09
N GLY A 175 1.36 -0.92 12.73
CA GLY A 175 2.40 -0.82 13.75
C GLY A 175 3.67 -0.13 13.24
N ARG A 176 4.10 -0.45 12.01
CA ARG A 176 5.25 0.24 11.39
C ARG A 176 4.96 1.70 11.08
N LEU A 177 3.75 2.02 10.62
CA LEU A 177 3.36 3.42 10.39
C LEU A 177 3.38 4.22 11.71
N LEU A 178 2.89 3.63 12.82
CA LEU A 178 2.89 4.28 14.14
C LEU A 178 4.27 4.47 14.74
N MET A 179 5.16 3.47 14.60
CA MET A 179 6.50 3.52 15.21
C MET A 179 7.40 4.62 14.66
N VAL A 180 7.10 5.16 13.47
CA VAL A 180 7.91 6.19 12.82
C VAL A 180 7.70 7.59 13.39
N ASP A 181 6.60 7.85 14.11
CA ASP A 181 6.37 9.11 14.83
C ASP A 181 7.05 9.14 16.22
N LEU A 182 7.48 7.99 16.74
CA LEU A 182 8.10 7.86 18.07
C LEU A 182 9.64 8.02 18.06
N GLY A 183 10.25 8.36 16.92
CA GLY A 183 11.71 8.43 16.74
C GLY A 183 12.23 9.57 15.85
#